data_AF-A0A954H8I5-F1
#
_entry.id   AF-A0A954H8I5-F1
#
_cell.length_a   1.000
_cell.length_b   1.000
_cell.length_c   1.000
_cell.angle_alpha   90.00
_cell.angle_beta   90.00
_cell.angle_gamma   90.00
#
_symmetry.space_group_name_H-M   'P 1'
#
loop_
_entity.id
_entity.type
_entity.pdbx_description
1 polymer ?
#
loop_
_entity_poly.entity_id
_entity_poly.type
_entity_poly.pdbx_seq_one_letter_code
_entity_poly.pdbx_strand_id
1 'polypeptide(L)'
;MKTEDINGLNTAIIESNLTESDIREIRESVEGLWIKPTSPDFFIETPLCVPLLKKIFIQDCSQSWSEIIKVSHYETLQNLVVSNSLHFFENIELLGILPSMTSIIITNQPVEEKLAHWICSQPNLIKLRLNRETGVTDSVIASLSCKETLRLLDVSFSDVTFSDNVMNDVAFNYVRYLGVSATRVSSQSVEVIRSAFPNLECFMGWNTALTLDDVKKIATWKKIVRLMTDMPEVDFDRYPYDLWIT
;
A
#
# COMPACT_ATOMS: atom_id res chain seq x y z
N MET A 1 -26.61 1.83 -5.95
CA MET A 1 -25.29 2.52 -5.96
C MET A 1 -25.50 3.97 -5.54
N LYS A 2 -24.49 4.63 -4.99
CA LYS A 2 -24.52 6.08 -4.70
C LYS A 2 -23.20 6.74 -5.08
N THR A 3 -23.22 8.02 -5.40
CA THR A 3 -22.04 8.84 -5.69
C THR A 3 -21.82 9.86 -4.58
N GLU A 4 -20.58 10.03 -4.14
CA GLU A 4 -20.18 10.96 -3.07
C GLU A 4 -18.85 11.64 -3.40
N ASP A 5 -18.66 12.88 -2.95
CA ASP A 5 -17.33 13.52 -2.98
C ASP A 5 -16.48 12.94 -1.85
N ILE A 6 -15.42 12.21 -2.22
CA ILE A 6 -14.49 11.61 -1.26
C ILE A 6 -13.08 12.09 -1.57
N ASN A 7 -12.61 13.05 -0.76
CA ASN A 7 -11.33 13.75 -0.95
C ASN A 7 -11.26 14.50 -2.29
N GLY A 8 -12.35 15.16 -2.71
CA GLY A 8 -12.39 15.93 -3.95
C GLY A 8 -12.49 15.08 -5.22
N LEU A 9 -12.89 13.82 -5.10
CA LEU A 9 -13.16 12.92 -6.22
C LEU A 9 -14.62 12.49 -6.19
N ASN A 10 -15.29 12.60 -7.33
CA ASN A 10 -16.60 11.99 -7.51
C ASN A 10 -16.48 10.46 -7.48
N THR A 11 -16.90 9.85 -6.38
CA THR A 11 -16.66 8.44 -6.07
C THR A 11 -17.96 7.65 -6.06
N ALA A 12 -18.05 6.61 -6.89
CA ALA A 12 -19.17 5.67 -6.84
C ALA A 12 -18.92 4.60 -5.77
N ILE A 13 -19.88 4.44 -4.86
CA ILE A 13 -19.91 3.43 -3.81
C ILE A 13 -20.84 2.29 -4.24
N ILE A 14 -20.27 1.09 -4.32
CA ILE A 14 -20.89 -0.11 -4.88
C ILE A 14 -20.87 -1.21 -3.81
N GLU A 15 -22.02 -1.45 -3.19
CA GLU A 15 -22.20 -2.43 -2.11
C GLU A 15 -23.13 -3.59 -2.50
N SER A 16 -23.88 -3.41 -3.59
CA SER A 16 -24.87 -4.36 -4.13
C SER A 16 -24.69 -4.51 -5.64
N ASN A 17 -25.32 -5.54 -6.22
CA ASN A 17 -25.37 -5.74 -7.67
C ASN A 17 -25.87 -4.47 -8.38
N LEU A 18 -25.26 -4.19 -9.53
CA LEU A 18 -25.54 -3.00 -10.34
C LEU A 18 -26.63 -3.29 -11.37
N THR A 19 -27.47 -2.31 -11.62
CA THR A 19 -28.38 -2.29 -12.77
C THR A 19 -27.72 -1.63 -13.98
N GLU A 20 -28.27 -1.81 -15.17
CA GLU A 20 -27.88 -1.07 -16.39
C GLU A 20 -27.96 0.46 -16.22
N SER A 21 -28.85 0.94 -15.36
CA SER A 21 -28.92 2.37 -15.05
C SER A 21 -27.70 2.84 -14.25
N ASP A 22 -27.30 2.06 -13.23
CA ASP A 22 -26.12 2.37 -12.40
C ASP A 22 -24.83 2.36 -13.25
N ILE A 23 -24.68 1.39 -14.16
CA ILE A 23 -23.51 1.29 -15.03
C ILE A 23 -23.37 2.53 -15.94
N ARG A 24 -24.49 3.05 -16.46
CA ARG A 24 -24.47 4.27 -17.29
C ARG A 24 -24.03 5.50 -16.52
N GLU A 25 -24.52 5.67 -15.29
CA GLU A 25 -24.13 6.80 -14.43
C GLU A 25 -22.63 6.80 -14.10
N ILE A 26 -22.08 5.61 -13.80
CA ILE A 26 -20.65 5.46 -13.46
C ILE A 26 -19.74 5.94 -14.60
N ARG A 27 -20.15 5.78 -15.86
CA ARG A 27 -19.29 5.98 -17.02
C ARG A 27 -18.81 7.41 -17.25
N GLU A 28 -19.61 8.42 -16.87
CA GLU A 28 -19.42 9.78 -17.40
C GLU A 28 -18.61 10.71 -16.50
N SER A 29 -18.62 10.49 -15.19
CA SER A 29 -18.09 11.48 -14.24
C SER A 29 -17.36 10.89 -13.05
N VAL A 30 -17.30 9.57 -12.94
CA VAL A 30 -16.71 8.91 -11.78
C VAL A 30 -15.18 8.89 -11.90
N GLU A 31 -14.52 9.37 -10.86
CA GLU A 31 -13.06 9.38 -10.73
C GLU A 31 -12.58 8.41 -9.65
N GLY A 32 -13.47 7.98 -8.76
CA GLY A 32 -13.21 7.02 -7.69
C GLY A 32 -14.18 5.84 -7.72
N LEU A 33 -13.68 4.63 -7.48
CA LEU A 33 -14.54 3.47 -7.21
C LEU A 33 -14.29 2.97 -5.79
N TRP A 34 -15.36 2.77 -5.04
CA TRP A 34 -15.36 2.05 -3.77
C TRP A 34 -16.28 0.85 -3.88
N ILE A 35 -15.70 -0.35 -3.98
CA ILE A 35 -16.43 -1.61 -4.10
C ILE A 35 -16.26 -2.38 -2.80
N LYS A 36 -17.38 -2.58 -2.09
CA LYS A 36 -17.43 -3.30 -0.82
C LYS A 36 -18.74 -4.10 -0.74
N PRO A 37 -18.79 -5.29 -1.32
CA PRO A 37 -19.98 -6.11 -1.34
C PRO A 37 -20.54 -6.39 0.06
N THR A 38 -21.86 -6.30 0.23
CA THR A 38 -22.55 -6.71 1.46
C THR A 38 -23.17 -8.10 1.36
N SER A 39 -23.05 -8.76 0.21
CA SER A 39 -23.61 -10.08 -0.09
C SER A 39 -22.55 -10.99 -0.71
N PRO A 40 -22.51 -12.29 -0.37
CA PRO A 40 -21.63 -13.26 -1.01
C PRO A 40 -21.97 -13.48 -2.50
N ASP A 41 -23.22 -13.23 -2.90
CA ASP A 41 -23.69 -13.37 -4.29
C ASP A 41 -23.46 -12.10 -5.12
N PHE A 42 -22.62 -11.18 -4.63
CA PHE A 42 -22.29 -9.96 -5.35
C PHE A 42 -21.55 -10.27 -6.64
N PHE A 43 -22.01 -9.66 -7.72
CA PHE A 43 -21.39 -9.80 -9.03
C PHE A 43 -21.65 -8.57 -9.91
N ILE A 44 -20.59 -8.05 -10.53
CA ILE A 44 -20.65 -7.08 -11.62
C ILE A 44 -20.70 -7.87 -12.92
N GLU A 45 -21.88 -7.91 -13.55
CA GLU A 45 -22.12 -8.70 -14.78
C GLU A 45 -21.34 -8.17 -15.99
N THR A 46 -21.19 -6.85 -16.08
CA THR A 46 -20.48 -6.19 -17.17
C THR A 46 -19.36 -5.32 -16.61
N PRO A 47 -18.09 -5.53 -17.03
CA PRO A 47 -16.96 -4.73 -16.57
C PRO A 47 -17.19 -3.23 -16.79
N LEU A 48 -16.94 -2.45 -15.75
CA LEU A 48 -17.18 -1.02 -15.72
C LEU A 48 -16.22 -0.27 -16.67
N CYS A 49 -16.75 0.73 -17.36
CA CYS A 49 -15.99 1.60 -18.25
C CYS A 49 -15.85 2.96 -17.59
N VAL A 50 -14.71 3.23 -16.94
CA VAL A 50 -14.50 4.43 -16.11
C VAL A 50 -13.26 5.19 -16.60
N PRO A 51 -13.36 6.02 -17.65
CA PRO A 51 -12.21 6.64 -18.33
C PRO A 51 -11.45 7.67 -17.50
N LEU A 52 -12.04 8.19 -16.42
CA LEU A 52 -11.47 9.20 -15.55
C LEU A 52 -10.98 8.62 -14.22
N LEU A 53 -10.88 7.30 -14.12
CA LEU A 53 -10.60 6.60 -12.88
C LEU A 53 -9.21 6.93 -12.35
N LYS A 54 -9.15 7.56 -11.17
CA LYS A 54 -7.94 7.95 -10.45
C LYS A 54 -7.71 7.10 -9.21
N LYS A 55 -8.78 6.59 -8.60
CA LYS A 55 -8.70 5.82 -7.35
C LYS A 55 -9.64 4.62 -7.37
N ILE A 56 -9.13 3.49 -6.91
CA ILE A 56 -9.92 2.28 -6.69
C ILE A 56 -9.70 1.82 -5.24
N PHE A 57 -10.79 1.53 -4.56
CA PHE A 57 -10.83 0.80 -3.30
C PHE A 57 -11.69 -0.44 -3.48
N ILE A 58 -11.10 -1.62 -3.28
CA ILE A 58 -11.78 -2.91 -3.31
C ILE A 58 -11.65 -3.54 -1.94
N GLN A 59 -12.77 -3.98 -1.38
CA GLN A 59 -12.79 -4.71 -0.12
C GLN A 59 -13.78 -5.88 -0.20
N ASP A 60 -13.40 -7.04 0.33
CA ASP A 60 -14.29 -8.21 0.48
C ASP A 60 -14.94 -8.64 -0.85
N CYS A 61 -14.17 -8.57 -1.94
CA CYS A 61 -14.64 -8.84 -3.30
C CYS A 61 -14.00 -10.11 -3.87
N SER A 62 -14.81 -11.01 -4.43
CA SER A 62 -14.38 -12.28 -5.01
C SER A 62 -14.07 -12.21 -6.50
N GLN A 63 -14.41 -11.11 -7.18
CA GLN A 63 -14.12 -10.94 -8.60
C GLN A 63 -12.68 -10.48 -8.83
N SER A 64 -12.08 -10.99 -9.90
CA SER A 64 -10.82 -10.49 -10.43
C SER A 64 -10.99 -9.09 -11.00
N TRP A 65 -9.88 -8.36 -11.10
CA TRP A 65 -9.93 -6.99 -11.60
C TRP A 65 -10.54 -6.88 -13.01
N SER A 66 -10.29 -7.85 -13.90
CA SER A 66 -10.72 -7.82 -15.30
C SER A 66 -12.21 -8.10 -15.48
N GLU A 67 -12.84 -8.69 -14.46
CA GLU A 67 -14.29 -8.85 -14.40
C GLU A 67 -14.97 -7.57 -13.91
N ILE A 68 -14.27 -6.76 -13.10
CA ILE A 68 -14.82 -5.54 -12.51
C ILE A 68 -14.65 -4.34 -13.45
N ILE A 69 -13.50 -4.17 -14.09
CA ILE A 69 -13.19 -2.95 -14.85
C ILE A 69 -12.58 -3.28 -16.22
N LYS A 70 -13.00 -2.53 -17.25
CA LYS A 70 -12.51 -2.70 -18.62
C LYS A 70 -11.12 -2.10 -18.81
N VAL A 71 -10.22 -2.88 -19.41
CA VAL A 71 -8.77 -2.64 -19.37
C VAL A 71 -8.29 -1.31 -20.01
N SER A 72 -9.06 -0.74 -20.92
CA SER A 72 -8.61 0.33 -21.82
C SER A 72 -8.56 1.74 -21.22
N HIS A 73 -8.57 1.91 -19.89
CA HIS A 73 -8.91 3.20 -19.26
C HIS A 73 -8.10 3.61 -18.01
N TYR A 74 -6.91 3.03 -17.75
CA TYR A 74 -6.17 3.31 -16.50
C TYR A 74 -5.00 4.27 -16.62
N GLU A 75 -4.91 5.01 -17.73
CA GLU A 75 -3.84 6.00 -17.89
C GLU A 75 -3.84 7.02 -16.74
N THR A 76 -4.99 7.24 -16.10
CA THR A 76 -5.17 8.16 -14.98
C THR A 76 -5.16 7.49 -13.60
N LEU A 77 -5.07 6.16 -13.50
CA LEU A 77 -5.19 5.46 -12.23
C LEU A 77 -3.95 5.70 -11.36
N GLN A 78 -4.14 6.33 -10.20
CA GLN A 78 -3.08 6.75 -9.29
C GLN A 78 -3.02 5.95 -8.01
N ASN A 79 -4.18 5.51 -7.52
CA ASN A 79 -4.33 4.90 -6.20
C ASN A 79 -5.10 3.59 -6.30
N LEU A 80 -4.47 2.51 -5.84
CA LEU A 80 -5.10 1.19 -5.73
C LEU A 80 -5.06 0.73 -4.27
N VAL A 81 -6.23 0.48 -3.70
CA VAL A 81 -6.39 -0.08 -2.37
C VAL A 81 -7.18 -1.37 -2.49
N VAL A 82 -6.61 -2.49 -2.02
CA VAL A 82 -7.26 -3.80 -2.07
C VAL A 82 -7.17 -4.46 -0.71
N SER A 83 -8.30 -4.87 -0.16
CA SER A 83 -8.40 -5.46 1.17
C SER A 83 -9.24 -6.72 1.16
N ASN A 84 -8.69 -7.87 1.59
CA ASN A 84 -9.44 -9.12 1.72
C ASN A 84 -10.19 -9.55 0.43
N SER A 85 -9.50 -9.53 -0.71
CA SER A 85 -10.05 -9.84 -2.04
C SER A 85 -9.08 -10.77 -2.79
N LEU A 86 -9.03 -12.04 -2.36
CA LEU A 86 -7.99 -13.00 -2.76
C LEU A 86 -7.85 -13.20 -4.28
N HIS A 87 -8.95 -13.07 -5.02
CA HIS A 87 -8.98 -13.26 -6.47
C HIS A 87 -8.73 -11.97 -7.27
N PHE A 88 -8.63 -10.81 -6.61
CA PHE A 88 -8.56 -9.53 -7.30
C PHE A 88 -7.37 -9.44 -8.25
N PHE A 89 -6.22 -9.93 -7.83
CA PHE A 89 -4.97 -9.92 -8.60
C PHE A 89 -4.78 -11.14 -9.51
N GLU A 90 -5.82 -11.96 -9.73
CA GLU A 90 -5.74 -12.99 -10.76
C GLU A 90 -5.48 -12.37 -12.13
N ASN A 91 -4.53 -12.94 -12.86
CA ASN A 91 -4.08 -12.44 -14.17
C ASN A 91 -3.58 -10.98 -14.13
N ILE A 92 -2.93 -10.57 -13.04
CA ILE A 92 -2.31 -9.25 -12.82
C ILE A 92 -1.45 -8.73 -13.99
N GLU A 93 -0.84 -9.61 -14.78
CA GLU A 93 -0.10 -9.28 -15.99
C GLU A 93 -0.95 -8.56 -17.05
N LEU A 94 -2.27 -8.80 -17.06
CA LEU A 94 -3.20 -8.14 -17.98
C LEU A 94 -3.44 -6.66 -17.61
N LEU A 95 -3.13 -6.24 -16.37
CA LEU A 95 -3.11 -4.82 -15.98
C LEU A 95 -2.02 -4.04 -16.72
N GLY A 96 -0.93 -4.71 -17.09
CA GLY A 96 0.24 -4.05 -17.68
C GLY A 96 0.86 -3.01 -16.75
N ILE A 97 1.49 -2.01 -17.35
CA ILE A 97 2.07 -0.86 -16.65
C ILE A 97 1.01 0.23 -16.53
N LEU A 98 0.87 0.78 -15.33
CA LEU A 98 -0.03 1.88 -15.00
C LEU A 98 0.78 3.16 -14.84
N PRO A 99 0.85 4.01 -15.89
CA PRO A 99 1.81 5.11 -15.94
C PRO A 99 1.57 6.17 -14.86
N SER A 100 0.35 6.33 -14.35
CA SER A 100 0.03 7.29 -13.29
C SER A 100 0.02 6.69 -11.89
N MET A 101 0.32 5.40 -11.73
CA MET A 101 0.21 4.72 -10.43
C MET A 101 1.26 5.25 -9.45
N THR A 102 0.81 5.80 -8.33
CA THR A 102 1.68 6.39 -7.29
C THR A 102 1.53 5.70 -5.94
N SER A 103 0.39 5.05 -5.68
CA SER A 103 0.10 4.44 -4.39
C SER A 103 -0.59 3.08 -4.54
N ILE A 104 0.03 2.05 -3.96
CA ILE A 104 -0.56 0.71 -3.83
C ILE A 104 -0.65 0.35 -2.34
N ILE A 105 -1.84 -0.02 -1.91
CA ILE A 105 -2.13 -0.50 -0.57
C ILE A 105 -2.80 -1.87 -0.68
N ILE A 106 -2.15 -2.89 -0.14
CA ILE A 106 -2.66 -4.25 -0.12
C ILE A 106 -2.80 -4.67 1.34
N THR A 107 -3.96 -5.20 1.68
CA THR A 107 -4.27 -5.64 3.04
C THR A 107 -4.98 -6.98 3.04
N ASN A 108 -4.60 -7.87 3.95
CA ASN A 108 -5.23 -9.18 4.12
C ASN A 108 -5.23 -10.04 2.85
N GLN A 109 -4.12 -10.03 2.10
CA GLN A 109 -3.97 -10.76 0.84
C GLN A 109 -2.53 -11.18 0.63
N PRO A 110 -2.26 -12.44 0.23
CA PRO A 110 -0.90 -12.90 0.00
C PRO A 110 -0.24 -12.11 -1.14
N VAL A 111 0.97 -11.62 -0.87
CA VAL A 111 1.81 -10.95 -1.86
C VAL A 111 2.83 -11.95 -2.37
N GLU A 112 2.43 -12.69 -3.40
CA GLU A 112 3.29 -13.64 -4.10
C GLU A 112 4.32 -12.91 -4.98
N GLU A 113 5.36 -13.63 -5.43
CA GLU A 113 6.44 -13.09 -6.27
C GLU A 113 5.91 -12.39 -7.53
N LYS A 114 4.90 -12.98 -8.18
CA LYS A 114 4.26 -12.41 -9.38
C LYS A 114 3.66 -11.02 -9.10
N LEU A 115 2.95 -10.89 -7.98
CA LEU A 115 2.33 -9.63 -7.57
C LEU A 115 3.40 -8.61 -7.16
N ALA A 116 4.42 -9.03 -6.40
CA ALA A 116 5.55 -8.17 -6.02
C ALA A 116 6.29 -7.62 -7.25
N HIS A 117 6.53 -8.46 -8.27
CA HIS A 117 7.16 -8.04 -9.52
C HIS A 117 6.30 -7.02 -10.27
N TRP A 118 4.99 -7.24 -10.36
CA TRP A 118 4.07 -6.28 -10.97
C TRP A 118 3.99 -4.95 -10.20
N ILE A 119 3.95 -4.98 -8.87
CA ILE A 119 3.99 -3.76 -8.05
C ILE A 119 5.24 -2.94 -8.39
N CYS A 120 6.39 -3.60 -8.51
CA CYS A 120 7.66 -2.92 -8.75
C CYS A 120 7.88 -2.52 -10.22
N SER A 121 7.07 -3.01 -11.16
CA SER A 121 7.13 -2.57 -12.56
C SER A 121 6.46 -1.21 -12.79
N GLN A 122 5.77 -0.67 -11.78
CA GLN A 122 5.10 0.62 -11.85
C GLN A 122 6.11 1.79 -11.73
N PRO A 123 6.32 2.59 -12.79
CA PRO A 123 7.44 3.52 -12.88
C PRO A 123 7.35 4.71 -11.94
N ASN A 124 6.15 5.04 -11.47
CA ASN A 124 5.88 6.20 -10.62
C ASN A 124 5.42 5.83 -9.21
N LEU A 125 5.63 4.58 -8.79
CA LEU A 125 5.21 4.12 -7.47
C LEU A 125 6.02 4.79 -6.36
N ILE A 126 5.33 5.57 -5.52
CA ILE A 126 5.89 6.35 -4.42
C ILE A 126 5.52 5.74 -3.07
N LYS A 127 4.31 5.17 -2.96
CA LYS A 127 3.75 4.65 -1.70
C LYS A 127 3.39 3.18 -1.87
N LEU A 128 3.96 2.34 -1.01
CA LEU A 128 3.65 0.92 -0.94
C LEU A 128 3.32 0.55 0.50
N ARG A 129 2.12 0.02 0.71
CA ARG A 129 1.71 -0.56 1.99
C ARG A 129 1.30 -2.01 1.78
N LEU A 130 1.95 -2.92 2.50
CA LEU A 130 1.70 -4.35 2.45
C LEU A 130 1.40 -4.84 3.88
N ASN A 131 0.20 -4.56 4.36
CA ASN A 131 -0.14 -4.69 5.77
C ASN A 131 -1.06 -5.87 6.03
N ARG A 132 -0.91 -6.56 7.16
CA ARG A 132 -1.78 -7.68 7.64
C ARG A 132 -1.89 -8.87 6.69
N GLU A 133 -1.48 -10.04 7.15
CA GLU A 133 -1.69 -11.32 6.45
C GLU A 133 -1.24 -11.33 4.99
N THR A 134 -0.24 -10.50 4.65
CA THR A 134 0.32 -10.43 3.29
C THR A 134 1.39 -11.47 3.01
N GLY A 135 1.86 -12.17 4.04
CA GLY A 135 3.00 -13.09 3.91
C GLY A 135 4.32 -12.39 3.59
N VAL A 136 4.40 -11.06 3.75
CA VAL A 136 5.61 -10.30 3.48
C VAL A 136 6.69 -10.66 4.51
N THR A 137 7.88 -10.93 3.98
CA THR A 137 9.11 -11.28 4.71
C THR A 137 10.27 -10.42 4.23
N ASP A 138 11.41 -10.53 4.89
CA ASP A 138 12.64 -9.83 4.49
C ASP A 138 13.04 -10.16 3.05
N SER A 139 12.83 -11.41 2.59
CA SER A 139 13.11 -11.82 1.21
C SER A 139 12.27 -11.07 0.19
N VAL A 140 10.99 -10.84 0.50
CA VAL A 140 10.10 -10.04 -0.35
C VAL A 140 10.54 -8.58 -0.37
N ILE A 141 10.90 -8.00 0.78
CA ILE A 141 11.41 -6.62 0.84
C ILE A 141 12.72 -6.49 0.04
N ALA A 142 13.65 -7.41 0.21
CA ALA A 142 14.95 -7.39 -0.46
C ALA A 142 14.81 -7.46 -2.00
N SER A 143 13.79 -8.17 -2.50
CA SER A 143 13.52 -8.35 -3.93
C SER A 143 12.75 -7.21 -4.60
N LEU A 144 12.16 -6.27 -3.83
CA LEU A 144 11.44 -5.14 -4.41
C LEU A 144 12.36 -4.30 -5.30
N SER A 145 12.06 -4.18 -6.60
CA SER A 145 12.89 -3.41 -7.53
C SER A 145 12.56 -1.92 -7.58
N CYS A 146 11.49 -1.47 -6.92
CA CYS A 146 11.07 -0.06 -6.87
C CYS A 146 11.86 0.83 -5.88
N LYS A 147 13.08 0.44 -5.50
CA LYS A 147 13.91 1.13 -4.48
C LYS A 147 14.23 2.59 -4.81
N GLU A 148 14.26 2.93 -6.10
CA GLU A 148 14.57 4.27 -6.62
C GLU A 148 13.37 5.23 -6.60
N THR A 149 12.15 4.70 -6.65
CA THR A 149 10.91 5.49 -6.73
C THR A 149 10.20 5.55 -5.38
N LEU A 150 10.33 4.52 -4.56
CA LEU A 150 9.61 4.41 -3.30
C LEU A 150 10.06 5.46 -2.28
N ARG A 151 9.08 6.15 -1.69
CA ARG A 151 9.27 7.13 -0.59
C ARG A 151 8.63 6.66 0.71
N LEU A 152 7.58 5.84 0.61
CA LEU A 152 6.87 5.28 1.75
C LEU A 152 6.80 3.77 1.60
N LEU A 153 7.35 3.06 2.58
CA LEU A 153 7.18 1.62 2.74
C LEU A 153 6.50 1.35 4.09
N ASP A 154 5.35 0.69 4.06
CA ASP A 154 4.69 0.19 5.25
C ASP A 154 4.53 -1.32 5.11
N VAL A 155 5.07 -2.04 6.08
CA VAL A 155 4.99 -3.50 6.19
C VAL A 155 4.47 -3.88 7.58
N SER A 156 3.69 -2.99 8.20
CA SER A 156 3.11 -3.23 9.52
C SER A 156 2.21 -4.47 9.50
N PHE A 157 2.16 -5.21 10.62
CA PHE A 157 1.41 -6.47 10.75
C PHE A 157 1.89 -7.58 9.80
N SER A 158 3.21 -7.69 9.61
CA SER A 158 3.86 -8.74 8.82
C SER A 158 4.91 -9.48 9.65
N ASP A 159 5.52 -10.52 9.07
CA ASP A 159 6.56 -11.33 9.71
C ASP A 159 7.99 -10.79 9.51
N VAL A 160 8.11 -9.55 9.03
CA VAL A 160 9.39 -8.89 8.76
C VAL A 160 10.23 -8.75 10.02
N THR A 161 11.52 -9.05 9.89
CA THR A 161 12.52 -8.95 10.95
C THR A 161 13.65 -7.97 10.63
N PHE A 162 13.86 -7.63 9.36
CA PHE A 162 15.09 -6.97 8.88
C PHE A 162 16.36 -7.68 9.35
N SER A 163 16.50 -8.96 9.03
CA SER A 163 17.65 -9.77 9.35
C SER A 163 18.83 -9.43 8.43
N ASP A 164 20.02 -9.36 9.01
CA ASP A 164 21.25 -8.98 8.30
C ASP A 164 21.57 -9.92 7.12
N ASN A 165 21.35 -11.23 7.28
CA ASN A 165 21.61 -12.23 6.24
C ASN A 165 20.78 -12.09 4.96
N VAL A 166 19.65 -11.36 5.00
CA VAL A 166 18.76 -11.16 3.84
C VAL A 166 18.84 -9.72 3.34
N MET A 167 18.94 -8.77 4.27
CA MET A 167 18.94 -7.35 3.97
C MET A 167 20.34 -6.77 3.72
N ASN A 168 21.40 -7.57 3.85
CA ASN A 168 22.74 -7.14 3.46
C ASN A 168 22.73 -6.66 2.00
N ASP A 169 23.39 -5.52 1.75
CA ASP A 169 23.44 -4.84 0.45
C ASP A 169 22.11 -4.26 -0.08
N VAL A 170 21.00 -4.34 0.67
CA VAL A 170 19.74 -3.69 0.29
C VAL A 170 19.75 -2.23 0.73
N ALA A 171 19.55 -1.30 -0.21
CA ALA A 171 19.42 0.12 0.10
C ALA A 171 18.19 0.75 -0.58
N PHE A 172 17.29 1.29 0.22
CA PHE A 172 16.14 2.10 -0.17
C PHE A 172 16.48 3.58 0.03
N ASN A 173 17.34 4.11 -0.84
CA ASN A 173 17.91 5.46 -0.71
C ASN A 173 16.85 6.57 -0.69
N TYR A 174 15.67 6.32 -1.24
CA TYR A 174 14.63 7.33 -1.34
C TYR A 174 13.49 7.18 -0.34
N VAL A 175 13.42 6.07 0.39
CA VAL A 175 12.41 5.88 1.42
C VAL A 175 12.66 6.87 2.55
N ARG A 176 11.58 7.58 2.92
CA ARG A 176 11.51 8.59 3.99
C ARG A 176 10.59 8.15 5.12
N TYR A 177 9.61 7.30 4.81
CA TYR A 177 8.71 6.73 5.79
C TYR A 177 8.85 5.21 5.82
N LEU A 178 9.01 4.65 7.01
CA LEU A 178 9.02 3.22 7.27
C LEU A 178 8.04 2.88 8.39
N GLY A 179 7.02 2.09 8.05
CA GLY A 179 6.08 1.49 8.99
C GLY A 179 6.41 0.02 9.24
N VAL A 180 6.67 -0.33 10.50
CA VAL A 180 7.02 -1.69 10.94
C VAL A 180 6.25 -2.08 12.21
N SER A 181 5.07 -1.49 12.40
CA SER A 181 4.29 -1.75 13.60
C SER A 181 3.73 -3.16 13.62
N ALA A 182 3.67 -3.81 14.77
CA ALA A 182 3.25 -5.21 14.92
C ALA A 182 4.03 -6.17 14.00
N THR A 183 5.35 -5.96 13.91
CA THR A 183 6.29 -6.85 13.22
C THR A 183 7.22 -7.53 14.23
N ARG A 184 8.17 -8.33 13.73
CA ARG A 184 9.19 -9.00 14.55
C ARG A 184 10.50 -8.20 14.64
N VAL A 185 10.46 -6.90 14.33
CA VAL A 185 11.59 -5.99 14.49
C VAL A 185 12.06 -5.97 15.95
N SER A 186 13.38 -6.12 16.13
CA SER A 186 14.03 -6.21 17.44
C SER A 186 15.32 -5.38 17.48
N SER A 187 16.06 -5.43 18.58
CA SER A 187 17.35 -4.74 18.74
C SER A 187 18.36 -5.08 17.63
N GLN A 188 18.36 -6.33 17.14
CA GLN A 188 19.25 -6.76 16.06
C GLN A 188 18.95 -6.03 14.73
N SER A 189 17.70 -5.62 14.51
CA SER A 189 17.25 -4.97 13.29
C SER A 189 17.70 -3.52 13.16
N VAL A 190 18.06 -2.85 14.27
CA VAL A 190 18.25 -1.39 14.31
C VAL A 190 19.35 -0.92 13.34
N GLU A 191 20.50 -1.59 13.29
CA GLU A 191 21.58 -1.22 12.37
C GLU A 191 21.29 -1.65 10.92
N VAL A 192 20.56 -2.75 10.73
CA VAL A 192 20.12 -3.21 9.41
C VAL A 192 19.15 -2.18 8.81
N ILE A 193 18.16 -1.73 9.59
CA ILE A 193 17.21 -0.68 9.19
C ILE A 193 17.95 0.62 8.89
N ARG A 194 18.89 1.03 9.75
CA ARG A 194 19.68 2.25 9.51
C ARG A 194 20.45 2.19 8.19
N SER A 195 21.02 1.05 7.87
CA SER A 195 21.81 0.83 6.65
C SER A 195 20.91 0.74 5.41
N ALA A 196 19.79 0.02 5.51
CA ALA A 196 18.84 -0.16 4.43
C ALA A 196 18.02 1.10 4.11
N PHE A 197 17.78 1.97 5.10
CA PHE A 197 17.00 3.20 4.94
C PHE A 197 17.82 4.42 5.40
N PRO A 198 18.93 4.75 4.72
CA PRO A 198 19.90 5.75 5.19
C PRO A 198 19.35 7.18 5.26
N ASN A 199 18.18 7.39 4.64
CA ASN A 199 17.53 8.69 4.55
C ASN A 199 16.16 8.71 5.25
N LEU A 200 15.93 7.82 6.21
CA LEU A 200 14.67 7.72 6.91
C LEU A 200 14.37 8.99 7.74
N GLU A 201 13.16 9.49 7.62
CA GLU A 201 12.66 10.70 8.27
C GLU A 201 11.53 10.38 9.27
N CYS A 202 10.70 9.39 8.96
CA CYS A 202 9.61 8.90 9.80
C CYS A 202 9.75 7.40 10.06
N PHE A 203 9.77 7.01 11.33
CA PHE A 203 9.75 5.62 11.78
C PHE A 203 8.54 5.36 12.66
N MET A 204 7.70 4.38 12.28
CA MET A 204 6.55 3.92 13.07
C MET A 204 6.72 2.45 13.46
N GLY A 205 6.91 2.18 14.75
CA GLY A 205 7.26 0.85 15.26
C GLY A 205 6.53 0.46 16.54
N TRP A 206 5.21 0.66 16.60
CA TRP A 206 4.36 0.16 17.70
C TRP A 206 4.33 -1.36 17.73
N ASN A 207 4.14 -1.95 18.90
CA ASN A 207 4.07 -3.39 19.13
C ASN A 207 5.22 -4.16 18.46
N THR A 208 6.46 -3.69 18.66
CA THR A 208 7.68 -4.39 18.20
C THR A 208 8.45 -4.96 19.40
N ALA A 209 9.54 -5.69 19.14
CA ALA A 209 10.46 -6.16 20.18
C ALA A 209 11.60 -5.16 20.45
N LEU A 210 11.42 -3.88 20.09
CA LEU A 210 12.39 -2.82 20.38
C LEU A 210 12.40 -2.49 21.88
N THR A 211 13.59 -2.32 22.44
CA THR A 211 13.77 -1.85 23.82
C THR A 211 13.85 -0.33 23.88
N LEU A 212 13.76 0.24 25.08
CA LEU A 212 13.95 1.69 25.29
C LEU A 212 15.30 2.20 24.75
N ASP A 213 16.38 1.41 24.92
CA ASP A 213 17.70 1.79 24.43
C ASP A 213 17.78 1.78 22.90
N ASP A 214 17.07 0.86 22.25
CA ASP A 214 16.93 0.84 20.78
C ASP A 214 16.22 2.09 20.26
N VAL A 215 15.11 2.47 20.89
CA VAL A 215 14.34 3.66 20.50
C VAL A 215 15.14 4.94 20.74
N LYS A 216 15.88 5.04 21.86
CA LYS A 216 16.83 6.14 22.10
C LYS A 216 17.90 6.20 21.02
N LYS A 217 18.42 5.06 20.58
CA LYS A 217 19.40 4.98 19.50
C LYS A 217 18.80 5.44 18.17
N ILE A 218 17.58 5.03 17.83
CA ILE A 218 16.84 5.50 16.65
C ILE A 218 16.62 7.02 16.70
N ALA A 219 16.26 7.55 17.87
CA ALA A 219 16.06 8.99 18.07
C ALA A 219 17.31 9.85 17.76
N THR A 220 18.51 9.26 17.77
CA THR A 220 19.76 9.94 17.40
C THR A 220 20.04 9.96 15.89
N TRP A 221 19.24 9.26 15.08
CA TRP A 221 19.45 9.21 13.64
C TRP A 221 19.27 10.59 13.03
N LYS A 222 20.27 11.02 12.24
CA LYS A 222 20.44 12.40 11.77
C LYS A 222 19.21 12.98 11.07
N LYS A 223 18.44 12.15 10.36
CA LYS A 223 17.30 12.56 9.55
C LYS A 223 15.94 12.27 10.17
N ILE A 224 15.88 11.54 11.29
CA ILE A 224 14.60 11.23 11.93
C ILE A 224 14.01 12.51 12.53
N VAL A 225 12.79 12.79 12.09
CA VAL A 225 11.99 13.95 12.48
C VAL A 225 10.64 13.53 13.06
N ARG A 226 10.22 12.29 12.82
CA ARG A 226 9.08 11.65 13.47
C ARG A 226 9.45 10.24 13.92
N LEU A 227 9.22 9.96 15.19
CA LEU A 227 9.43 8.67 15.83
C LEU A 227 8.19 8.34 16.65
N MET A 228 7.52 7.24 16.29
CA MET A 228 6.33 6.76 16.99
C MET A 228 6.48 5.28 17.33
N THR A 229 6.42 4.95 18.62
CA THR A 229 6.67 3.63 19.19
C THR A 229 5.78 3.41 20.42
N ASP A 230 6.01 2.34 21.19
CA ASP A 230 5.34 2.13 22.48
C ASP A 230 6.04 2.85 23.65
N MET A 231 7.03 3.71 23.35
CA MET A 231 7.87 4.42 24.32
C MET A 231 7.61 5.94 24.24
N PRO A 232 6.48 6.43 24.77
CA PRO A 232 6.06 7.83 24.63
C PRO A 232 7.06 8.85 25.21
N GLU A 233 7.96 8.44 26.10
CA GLU A 233 9.01 9.28 26.67
C GLU A 233 10.17 9.59 25.70
N VAL A 234 10.29 8.83 24.60
CA VAL A 234 11.30 9.05 23.54
C VAL A 234 10.66 9.44 22.22
N ASP A 235 9.37 9.13 22.01
CA ASP A 235 8.63 9.51 20.82
C ASP A 235 8.58 11.02 20.60
N PHE A 236 8.57 11.43 19.34
CA PHE A 236 8.44 12.82 18.96
C PHE A 236 7.88 12.98 17.56
N ASP A 237 7.27 14.14 17.33
CA ASP A 237 6.86 14.60 16.02
C ASP A 237 7.28 16.07 15.85
N ARG A 238 8.27 16.32 14.98
CA ARG A 238 8.82 17.66 14.75
C ARG A 238 8.08 18.41 13.65
N TYR A 239 7.08 17.82 13.01
CA TYR A 239 6.30 18.44 11.94
C TYR A 239 4.79 18.35 12.18
N PRO A 240 4.01 19.37 11.80
CA PRO A 240 2.56 19.24 11.74
C PRO A 240 2.15 18.17 10.71
N TYR A 241 1.00 17.52 10.96
CA TYR A 241 0.55 16.28 10.31
C TYR A 241 0.53 16.25 8.77
N ASP A 242 0.54 17.40 8.10
CA ASP A 242 0.13 17.52 6.69
C ASP A 242 1.23 17.21 5.65
N LEU A 243 2.51 17.09 6.05
CA LEU A 243 3.63 16.99 5.09
C LEU A 243 3.94 15.57 4.59
N TRP A 244 3.39 14.52 5.21
CA TRP A 244 3.83 13.13 4.98
C TRP A 244 2.88 12.30 4.13
N ILE A 245 1.68 12.81 3.86
CA ILE A 245 0.57 12.04 3.29
C ILE A 245 0.28 12.42 1.82
N THR A 246 0.81 13.55 1.33
CA THR A 246 0.74 13.92 -0.10
C THR A 246 1.73 13.14 -0.94
#